data_AF-A0A7J7GP37-F1
#
_entry.id   AF-A0A7J7GP37-F1
#
_cell.length_a   1.000
_cell.length_b   1.000
_cell.length_c   1.000
_cell.angle_alpha   90.00
_cell.angle_beta   90.00
_cell.angle_gamma   90.00
#
_symmetry.space_group_name_H-M   'P 1'
#
loop_
_entity.id
_entity.type
_entity.pdbx_description
1 polymer ?
#
loop_
_entity_poly.entity_id
_entity_poly.type
_entity_poly.pdbx_seq_one_letter_code
_entity_poly.pdbx_strand_id
1 'polypeptide(L)'
;MGTHFIFVTIAITALASLVSASDPSPVQDFCVAINNSAVFVNGKVCNDPKLATANDFFFSGLLTPQSTSNPIGSKVTPVNVLQILGLNTLGISLARIDFAPYGLNPPHTHPRATEIIVVLEGTLYVGIVTSNTDNRLFTKRVSFTFNLIMERLMQ
;
A
#
# COMPACT_ATOMS: atom_id res chain seq x y z
N MET A 1 -47.55 2.98 -4.15
CA MET A 1 -46.41 2.72 -5.06
C MET A 1 -45.17 3.58 -4.75
N GLY A 2 -45.30 4.89 -4.49
CA GLY A 2 -44.13 5.76 -4.23
C GLY A 2 -43.38 5.54 -2.91
N THR A 3 -44.05 5.20 -1.82
CA THR A 3 -43.41 4.94 -0.51
C THR A 3 -42.49 3.73 -0.52
N HIS A 4 -42.90 2.62 -1.16
CA HIS A 4 -42.05 1.44 -1.32
C HIS A 4 -40.79 1.72 -2.14
N PHE A 5 -40.88 2.57 -3.17
CA PHE A 5 -39.73 2.99 -3.97
C PHE A 5 -38.71 3.78 -3.15
N ILE A 6 -39.19 4.66 -2.25
CA ILE A 6 -38.35 5.45 -1.34
C ILE A 6 -37.65 4.53 -0.32
N PHE A 7 -38.37 3.58 0.30
CA PHE A 7 -37.74 2.64 1.23
C PHE A 7 -36.72 1.73 0.54
N VAL A 8 -36.98 1.30 -0.70
CA VAL A 8 -36.03 0.51 -1.50
C VAL A 8 -34.79 1.34 -1.87
N THR A 9 -34.95 2.61 -2.26
CA THR A 9 -33.79 3.48 -2.56
C THR A 9 -32.96 3.78 -1.32
N ILE A 10 -33.60 4.07 -0.18
CA ILE A 10 -32.90 4.27 1.11
C ILE A 10 -32.15 2.99 1.53
N ALA A 11 -32.76 1.81 1.35
CA ALA A 11 -32.10 0.54 1.66
C ALA A 11 -30.89 0.28 0.74
N ILE A 12 -31.00 0.57 -0.56
CA ILE A 12 -29.90 0.41 -1.52
C ILE A 12 -28.75 1.38 -1.23
N THR A 13 -29.03 2.65 -0.92
CA THR A 13 -28.00 3.64 -0.58
C THR A 13 -27.33 3.35 0.77
N ALA A 14 -28.08 2.83 1.74
CA ALA A 14 -27.53 2.39 3.02
C ALA A 14 -26.64 1.14 2.91
N LEU A 15 -26.87 0.27 1.92
CA LEU A 15 -25.99 -0.86 1.63
C LEU A 15 -24.70 -0.43 0.91
N ALA A 16 -24.77 0.58 0.04
CA ALA A 16 -23.62 1.07 -0.72
C ALA A 16 -22.57 1.79 0.14
N SER A 17 -22.94 2.29 1.33
CA SER A 17 -22.03 2.95 2.27
C SER A 17 -21.22 2.01 3.17
N LEU A 18 -21.39 0.69 3.03
CA LEU A 18 -20.68 -0.34 3.79
C LEU A 18 -19.45 -0.92 3.08
N VAL A 19 -19.04 -0.33 1.94
CA VAL A 19 -17.89 -0.83 1.16
C VAL A 19 -16.59 -0.46 1.88
N SER A 20 -16.06 -1.39 2.68
CA SER A 20 -14.68 -1.35 3.17
C SER A 20 -13.79 -2.09 2.19
N ALA A 21 -12.92 -1.37 1.48
CA ALA A 21 -11.91 -1.95 0.61
C ALA A 21 -10.57 -2.01 1.35
N SER A 22 -10.25 -3.19 1.86
CA SER A 22 -8.94 -3.57 2.39
C SER A 22 -8.63 -5.00 1.99
N ASP A 23 -7.39 -5.44 2.19
CA ASP A 23 -7.07 -6.84 2.02
C ASP A 23 -7.91 -7.71 2.99
N PRO A 24 -8.39 -8.88 2.56
CA PRO A 24 -9.12 -9.80 3.45
C PRO A 24 -8.24 -10.25 4.62
N SER A 25 -8.85 -10.42 5.79
CA SER A 25 -8.14 -10.97 6.96
C SER A 25 -7.65 -12.40 6.69
N PRO A 26 -6.45 -12.78 7.16
CA PRO A 26 -5.97 -14.13 7.03
C PRO A 26 -6.83 -15.09 7.86
N VAL A 27 -7.07 -16.31 7.35
CA VAL A 27 -7.85 -17.37 8.02
C VAL A 27 -6.97 -18.49 8.58
N GLN A 28 -5.66 -18.31 8.51
CA GLN A 28 -4.60 -19.15 9.08
C GLN A 28 -3.36 -18.28 9.35
N ASP A 29 -2.36 -18.82 10.05
CA ASP A 29 -1.15 -18.06 10.44
C ASP A 29 -0.38 -17.46 9.25
N PHE A 30 -0.23 -18.21 8.16
CA PHE A 30 0.42 -17.75 6.93
C PHE A 30 -0.05 -18.53 5.70
N CYS A 31 0.14 -17.94 4.52
CA CYS A 31 -0.13 -18.56 3.22
C CYS A 31 0.94 -18.10 2.22
N VAL A 32 2.09 -18.78 2.19
CA VAL A 32 3.18 -18.43 1.26
C VAL A 32 2.70 -18.59 -0.18
N ALA A 33 2.79 -17.54 -0.99
CA ALA A 33 2.32 -17.56 -2.38
C ALA A 33 3.13 -18.50 -3.29
N ILE A 34 2.46 -19.11 -4.28
CA ILE A 34 3.11 -19.80 -5.40
C ILE A 34 3.24 -18.84 -6.60
N ASN A 35 4.43 -18.77 -7.20
CA ASN A 35 4.67 -17.86 -8.33
C ASN A 35 3.97 -18.29 -9.64
N ASN A 36 3.89 -19.60 -9.92
CA ASN A 36 3.44 -20.14 -11.20
C ASN A 36 2.19 -21.02 -11.06
N SER A 37 1.14 -20.49 -10.45
CA SER A 37 -0.17 -21.17 -10.41
C SER A 37 -0.92 -20.98 -11.72
N ALA A 38 -1.52 -22.06 -12.25
CA ALA A 38 -2.47 -21.99 -13.37
C ALA A 38 -3.87 -21.53 -12.94
N VAL A 39 -4.14 -21.48 -11.63
CA VAL A 39 -5.41 -21.07 -11.04
C VAL A 39 -5.37 -19.59 -10.68
N PHE A 40 -6.40 -18.86 -11.09
CA PHE A 40 -6.61 -17.45 -10.76
C PHE A 40 -7.55 -17.31 -9.58
N VAL A 41 -7.12 -16.55 -8.56
CA VAL A 41 -7.88 -16.22 -7.36
C VAL A 41 -7.64 -14.75 -7.00
N ASN A 42 -8.45 -14.17 -6.10
CA ASN A 42 -8.11 -12.89 -5.50
C ASN A 42 -6.89 -13.07 -4.59
N GLY A 43 -5.76 -12.44 -4.92
CA GLY A 43 -4.47 -12.67 -4.28
C GLY A 43 -3.63 -13.74 -4.98
N LYS A 44 -3.03 -14.67 -4.22
CA LYS A 44 -2.21 -15.77 -4.73
C LYS A 44 -2.57 -17.09 -4.04
N VAL A 45 -2.44 -18.20 -4.77
CA VAL A 45 -2.61 -19.55 -4.24
C VAL A 45 -1.49 -19.86 -3.23
N CYS A 46 -1.84 -20.47 -2.10
CA CYS A 46 -0.91 -20.88 -1.06
C CYS A 46 -0.12 -22.14 -1.46
N ASN A 47 1.15 -22.19 -1.08
CA ASN A 47 1.95 -23.41 -1.07
C ASN A 47 1.60 -24.31 0.14
N ASP A 48 2.08 -25.55 0.15
CA ASP A 48 1.99 -26.41 1.34
C ASP A 48 2.68 -25.72 2.53
N PRO A 49 1.97 -25.42 3.63
CA PRO A 49 2.54 -24.72 4.77
C PRO A 49 3.70 -25.47 5.43
N LYS A 50 3.80 -26.80 5.25
CA LYS A 50 4.92 -27.60 5.76
C LYS A 50 6.24 -27.33 5.04
N LEU A 51 6.18 -26.76 3.84
CA LEU A 51 7.35 -26.42 3.04
C LEU A 51 7.84 -24.99 3.30
N ALA A 52 7.11 -24.22 4.11
CA ALA A 52 7.48 -22.85 4.43
C ALA A 52 8.76 -22.80 5.26
N THR A 53 9.61 -21.83 4.93
CA THR A 53 10.89 -21.58 5.57
C THR A 53 11.00 -20.10 5.96
N ALA A 54 11.96 -19.76 6.82
CA ALA A 54 12.22 -18.36 7.18
C ALA A 54 12.54 -17.49 5.95
N ASN A 55 13.11 -18.08 4.89
CA ASN A 55 13.45 -17.35 3.66
C ASN A 55 12.22 -16.89 2.88
N ASP A 56 11.05 -17.53 3.05
CA ASP A 56 9.80 -17.11 2.41
C ASP A 56 9.27 -15.78 2.97
N PHE A 57 9.77 -15.35 4.13
CA PHE A 57 9.38 -14.14 4.85
C PHE A 57 10.51 -13.11 4.94
N PHE A 58 11.63 -13.32 4.23
CA PHE A 58 12.83 -12.49 4.35
C PHE A 58 13.17 -11.76 3.05
N PHE A 59 13.62 -10.50 3.17
CA PHE A 59 14.14 -9.72 2.05
C PHE A 59 15.26 -8.79 2.51
N SER A 60 16.44 -8.94 1.94
CA SER A 60 17.63 -8.13 2.24
C SER A 60 17.84 -6.95 1.28
N GLY A 61 17.02 -6.82 0.23
CA GLY A 61 17.22 -5.82 -0.83
C GLY A 61 17.03 -4.36 -0.40
N LEU A 62 16.60 -4.12 0.84
CA LEU A 62 16.44 -2.76 1.40
C LEU A 62 17.67 -2.24 2.14
N LEU A 63 18.71 -3.06 2.33
CA LEU A 63 19.91 -2.66 3.09
C LEU A 63 20.74 -1.60 2.37
N THR A 64 20.74 -1.61 1.03
CA THR A 64 21.56 -0.72 0.20
C THR A 64 20.73 0.35 -0.49
N PRO A 65 21.11 1.64 -0.40
CA PRO A 65 20.51 2.70 -1.20
C PRO A 65 20.61 2.37 -2.69
N GLN A 66 19.56 2.69 -3.45
CA GLN A 66 19.57 2.54 -4.90
C GLN A 66 20.00 3.81 -5.61
N SER A 67 20.49 3.66 -6.85
CA SER A 67 20.91 4.80 -7.68
C SER A 67 19.73 5.71 -8.02
N THR A 68 19.89 6.99 -7.70
CA THR A 68 18.97 8.08 -8.03
C THR A 68 19.41 8.86 -9.27
N SER A 69 20.39 8.35 -10.03
CA SER A 69 20.89 8.94 -11.28
C SER A 69 19.89 8.76 -12.44
N ASN A 70 18.75 9.40 -12.32
CA ASN A 70 17.67 9.41 -13.31
C ASN A 70 16.96 10.79 -13.28
N PRO A 71 16.15 11.14 -14.30
CA PRO A 71 15.60 12.49 -14.43
C PRO A 71 14.70 12.96 -13.27
N ILE A 72 14.09 12.05 -12.51
CA ILE A 72 13.25 12.40 -11.36
C ILE A 72 14.05 12.48 -10.05
N GLY A 73 15.30 12.01 -10.04
CA GLY A 73 16.17 12.07 -8.87
C GLY A 73 15.70 11.19 -7.70
N SER A 74 14.85 10.20 -7.93
CA SER A 74 14.36 9.28 -6.89
C SER A 74 14.31 7.84 -7.40
N LYS A 75 14.29 6.87 -6.48
CA LYS A 75 14.15 5.45 -6.81
C LYS A 75 13.31 4.73 -5.75
N VAL A 76 12.19 4.17 -6.18
CA VAL A 76 11.34 3.31 -5.34
C VAL A 76 11.80 1.85 -5.47
N THR A 77 12.01 1.20 -4.33
CA THR A 77 12.30 -0.23 -4.21
C THR A 77 11.13 -0.89 -3.47
N PRO A 78 10.18 -1.50 -4.20
CA PRO A 78 9.01 -2.11 -3.59
C PRO A 78 9.33 -3.45 -2.93
N VAL A 79 8.62 -3.76 -1.86
CA VAL A 79 8.62 -5.03 -1.14
C VAL A 79 7.16 -5.40 -0.87
N ASN A 80 6.55 -6.04 -1.86
CA ASN A 80 5.21 -6.60 -1.75
C ASN A 80 5.27 -8.12 -1.93
N VAL A 81 4.11 -8.76 -2.11
CA VAL A 81 4.00 -10.22 -2.31
C VAL A 81 4.89 -10.76 -3.44
N LEU A 82 5.30 -9.94 -4.40
CA LEU A 82 6.19 -10.34 -5.50
C LEU A 82 7.66 -10.45 -5.07
N GLN A 83 8.08 -9.75 -4.00
CA GLN A 83 9.42 -9.85 -3.43
C GLN A 83 9.47 -10.81 -2.24
N ILE A 84 8.41 -10.85 -1.43
CA ILE A 84 8.27 -11.72 -0.27
C ILE A 84 6.96 -12.49 -0.39
N LEU A 85 7.05 -13.76 -0.82
CA LEU A 85 5.87 -14.61 -1.04
C LEU A 85 5.07 -14.86 0.25
N GLY A 86 5.73 -14.82 1.41
CA GLY A 86 5.12 -14.93 2.73
C GLY A 86 4.21 -13.75 3.11
N LEU A 87 4.25 -12.61 2.40
CA LEU A 87 3.34 -11.49 2.66
C LEU A 87 1.91 -11.72 2.18
N ASN A 88 1.69 -12.75 1.37
CA ASN A 88 0.36 -13.08 0.87
C ASN A 88 -0.61 -13.30 2.04
N THR A 89 -1.81 -12.70 1.95
CA THR A 89 -2.86 -12.65 3.00
C THR A 89 -2.57 -11.80 4.25
N LEU A 90 -1.36 -11.26 4.43
CA LEU A 90 -1.01 -10.53 5.66
C LEU A 90 -1.39 -9.05 5.66
N GLY A 91 -1.85 -8.50 4.53
CA GLY A 91 -2.35 -7.13 4.44
C GLY A 91 -1.29 -6.03 4.63
N ILE A 92 0.00 -6.38 4.47
CA ILE A 92 1.11 -5.44 4.60
C ILE A 92 2.02 -5.48 3.37
N SER A 93 2.64 -4.34 3.07
CA SER A 93 3.73 -4.20 2.11
C SER A 93 4.65 -3.06 2.56
N LEU A 94 5.83 -2.98 1.97
CA LEU A 94 6.82 -1.95 2.28
C LEU A 94 7.43 -1.42 0.98
N ALA A 95 7.96 -0.20 1.02
CA ALA A 95 8.88 0.28 0.00
C ALA A 95 9.98 1.11 0.66
N ARG A 96 11.19 1.07 0.09
CA ARG A 96 12.23 2.06 0.35
C ARG A 96 12.27 3.04 -0.80
N ILE A 97 12.37 4.33 -0.50
CA ILE A 97 12.52 5.37 -1.52
C ILE A 97 13.82 6.13 -1.22
N ASP A 98 14.74 6.10 -2.17
CA ASP A 98 15.97 6.89 -2.12
C ASP A 98 15.78 8.16 -2.95
N PHE A 99 16.24 9.30 -2.44
CA PHE A 99 16.14 10.61 -3.09
C PHE A 99 17.52 11.26 -3.22
N ALA A 100 17.83 11.78 -4.40
CA ALA A 100 18.89 12.78 -4.59
C ALA A 100 18.44 14.14 -4.03
N PRO A 101 19.35 15.10 -3.81
CA PRO A 101 18.95 16.48 -3.55
C PRO A 101 17.99 16.99 -4.61
N TYR A 102 16.84 17.54 -4.18
CA TYR A 102 15.74 18.00 -5.03
C TYR A 102 15.04 16.92 -5.87
N GLY A 103 15.33 15.63 -5.62
CA GLY A 103 14.61 14.51 -6.21
C GLY A 103 13.14 14.48 -5.80
N LEU A 104 12.30 13.90 -6.65
CA LEU A 104 10.86 13.88 -6.50
C LEU A 104 10.32 12.46 -6.71
N ASN A 105 9.41 12.03 -5.83
CA ASN A 105 8.47 10.97 -6.14
C ASN A 105 7.19 11.68 -6.62
N PRO A 106 6.85 11.62 -7.92
CA PRO A 106 5.75 12.42 -8.47
C PRO A 106 4.42 12.18 -7.77
N PRO A 107 3.44 13.09 -7.92
CA PRO A 107 2.08 12.85 -7.45
C PRO A 107 1.55 11.52 -7.98
N HIS A 108 1.12 10.64 -7.07
CA HIS A 108 0.63 9.31 -7.38
C HIS A 108 -0.47 8.92 -6.39
N THR A 109 -1.08 7.74 -6.59
CA THR A 109 -2.11 7.20 -5.69
C THR A 109 -1.88 5.72 -5.44
N HIS A 110 -2.31 5.28 -4.26
CA HIS A 110 -2.40 3.87 -3.90
C HIS A 110 -3.87 3.46 -3.84
N PRO A 111 -4.43 2.84 -4.90
CA PRO A 111 -5.87 2.60 -5.01
C PRO A 111 -6.42 1.57 -4.03
N ARG A 112 -5.56 0.86 -3.28
CA ARG A 112 -5.96 -0.18 -2.32
C ARG A 112 -5.22 -0.14 -0.98
N ALA A 113 -4.43 0.90 -0.70
CA ALA A 113 -3.66 0.97 0.54
C ALA A 113 -3.48 2.41 1.01
N THR A 114 -3.44 2.58 2.33
CA THR A 114 -2.94 3.78 2.99
C THR A 114 -1.42 3.64 3.17
N GLU A 115 -0.67 4.72 3.05
CA GLU A 115 0.79 4.71 3.22
C GLU A 115 1.23 5.31 4.56
N ILE A 116 2.28 4.72 5.14
CA ILE A 116 3.03 5.21 6.29
C ILE A 116 4.43 5.54 5.81
N ILE A 117 4.84 6.81 5.89
CA ILE A 117 6.20 7.25 5.53
C ILE A 117 7.02 7.55 6.79
N VAL A 118 8.24 7.00 6.82
CA VAL A 118 9.26 7.29 7.84
C VAL A 118 10.55 7.76 7.14
N VAL A 119 11.07 8.93 7.54
CA VAL A 119 12.31 9.48 6.99
C VAL A 119 13.51 8.94 7.75
N LEU A 120 14.30 8.08 7.10
CA LEU A 120 15.48 7.46 7.69
C LEU A 120 16.73 8.35 7.64
N GLU A 121 16.82 9.26 6.67
CA GLU A 121 17.94 10.18 6.51
C GLU A 121 17.48 11.43 5.76
N GLY A 122 18.08 12.58 6.08
CA GLY A 122 17.81 13.84 5.38
C GLY A 122 16.48 14.49 5.78
N THR A 123 15.83 15.14 4.82
CA THR A 123 14.58 15.87 5.01
C THR A 123 13.75 15.84 3.74
N LEU A 124 12.47 15.48 3.87
CA LEU A 124 11.50 15.44 2.77
C LEU A 124 10.42 16.51 2.96
N TYR A 125 9.93 17.03 1.84
CA TYR A 125 8.69 17.81 1.80
C TYR A 125 7.58 16.91 1.28
N VAL A 126 6.70 16.49 2.18
CA VAL A 126 5.62 15.54 1.89
C VAL A 126 4.31 16.30 1.79
N GLY A 127 3.45 15.89 0.87
CA GLY A 127 2.14 16.52 0.66
C GLY A 127 1.06 15.52 0.32
N ILE A 128 -0.13 15.72 0.90
CA ILE A 128 -1.34 14.94 0.64
C ILE A 128 -2.40 15.88 0.09
N VAL A 129 -3.11 15.45 -0.96
CA VAL A 129 -4.23 16.18 -1.55
C VAL A 129 -5.52 15.44 -1.18
N THR A 130 -6.51 16.12 -0.61
CA THR A 130 -7.82 15.50 -0.34
C THR A 130 -8.65 15.41 -1.62
N SER A 131 -9.55 14.42 -1.70
CA SER A 131 -10.65 14.46 -2.68
C SER A 131 -11.76 15.41 -2.18
N ASN A 132 -12.50 16.04 -3.11
CA ASN A 132 -13.84 16.66 -2.98
C ASN A 132 -14.16 17.50 -1.71
N THR A 133 -14.54 18.77 -1.77
CA THR A 133 -14.78 19.65 -2.94
C THR A 133 -13.56 20.46 -3.37
N ASP A 134 -12.57 20.64 -2.50
CA ASP A 134 -11.59 21.73 -2.67
C ASP A 134 -10.18 21.27 -3.08
N ASN A 135 -9.95 19.97 -3.23
CA ASN A 135 -8.62 19.39 -3.55
C ASN A 135 -7.50 19.98 -2.68
N ARG A 136 -7.76 20.11 -1.38
CA ARG A 136 -6.89 20.83 -0.46
C ARG A 136 -5.56 20.09 -0.29
N LEU A 137 -4.47 20.82 -0.48
CA LEU A 137 -3.11 20.36 -0.22
C LEU A 137 -2.73 20.56 1.25
N PHE A 138 -2.37 19.48 1.92
CA PHE A 138 -1.71 19.47 3.22
C PHE A 138 -0.24 19.14 3.01
N THR A 139 0.67 19.92 3.58
CA THR A 139 2.12 19.70 3.42
C THR A 139 2.86 19.80 4.74
N LYS A 140 3.96 19.06 4.83
CA LYS A 140 4.86 19.11 5.98
C LYS A 140 6.29 18.81 5.54
N ARG A 141 7.22 19.59 6.08
CA ARG A 141 8.64 19.24 6.05
C ARG A 141 8.91 18.23 7.16
N VAL A 142 9.33 17.03 6.78
CA VAL A 142 9.64 15.92 7.68
C VAL A 142 11.14 15.66 7.63
N SER A 143 11.80 15.80 8.77
CA SER A 143 13.23 15.52 8.91
C SER A 143 13.43 14.22 9.69
N PHE A 144 14.65 13.68 9.64
CA PHE A 144 15.08 12.54 10.44
C PHE A 144 14.70 12.71 11.92
N THR A 145 13.64 12.02 12.32
CA THR A 145 13.08 11.80 13.67
C THR A 145 11.92 10.81 13.43
N PHE A 146 11.42 10.10 14.45
CA PHE A 146 10.20 9.26 14.36
C PHE A 146 8.95 10.11 14.06
N ASN A 147 8.88 10.68 12.85
CA ASN A 147 7.79 11.44 12.31
C ASN A 147 7.07 10.56 11.30
N LEU A 148 5.76 10.47 11.45
CA LEU A 148 4.87 9.66 10.64
C LEU A 148 3.98 10.58 9.80
N ILE A 149 3.80 10.27 8.52
CA ILE A 149 2.69 10.79 7.73
C ILE A 149 1.88 9.61 7.22
N MET A 150 0.56 9.67 7.46
CA MET A 150 -0.43 8.74 6.95
C MET A 150 -1.05 9.31 5.68
N GLU A 151 -0.83 8.68 4.54
CA GLU A 151 -1.50 9.03 3.27
C GLU A 151 -2.73 8.13 3.11
N ARG A 152 -3.93 8.67 3.34
CA ARG A 152 -5.17 7.91 3.19
C ARG A 152 -5.48 7.64 1.72
N LEU A 153 -6.03 6.45 1.45
CA LEU A 153 -6.79 6.14 0.25
C LEU A 153 -7.74 7.29 -0.14
N MET A 154 -7.54 7.86 -1.32
CA MET A 154 -8.60 8.60 -2.00
C MET A 154 -9.60 7.55 -2.54
N GLN A 155 -10.72 7.41 -1.83
CA GLN A 155 -11.95 6.83 -2.38
C GLN A 155 -12.80 7.95 -2.98
#